data_AF-A0A942I1Z8-F1
#
_entry.id   AF-A0A942I1Z8-F1
#
_cell.length_a   1.000
_cell.length_b   1.000
_cell.length_c   1.000
_cell.angle_alpha   90.00
_cell.angle_beta   90.00
_cell.angle_gamma   90.00
#
_symmetry.space_group_name_H-M   'P 1'
#
loop_
_entity.id
_entity.type
_entity.pdbx_description
1 polymer ?
#
loop_
_entity_poly.entity_id
_entity_poly.type
_entity_poly.pdbx_seq_one_letter_code
_entity_poly.pdbx_strand_id
1 'polypeptide(L)'
;MTKGPIIHAPVVVREAFRIGDEIIDANPISGFHFSVETIGGKVYTGCPEEYADNGVLILDCVGGTPTPIIDVAKIAAITVVEV
;
A
#
# COMPACT_ATOMS: atom_id res chain seq x y z
N MET A 1 -7.29 -3.40 30.74
CA MET A 1 -6.63 -3.77 29.48
C MET A 1 -7.35 -3.05 28.34
N THR A 2 -6.85 -1.89 27.93
CA THR A 2 -7.40 -1.14 26.79
C THR A 2 -7.09 -1.90 25.52
N LYS A 3 -8.12 -2.39 24.82
CA LYS A 3 -7.98 -2.94 23.46
C LYS A 3 -7.29 -1.86 22.61
N GLY A 4 -6.11 -2.16 22.08
CA GLY A 4 -5.48 -1.33 21.05
C GLY A 4 -6.41 -1.19 19.84
N PRO A 5 -6.23 -0.14 19.02
CA PRO A 5 -7.10 0.12 17.88
C PRO A 5 -7.19 -1.11 16.97
N ILE A 6 -8.41 -1.45 16.57
CA ILE A 6 -8.70 -2.55 15.66
C ILE A 6 -8.08 -2.19 14.30
N ILE A 7 -7.15 -3.01 13.83
CA ILE A 7 -6.36 -2.73 12.63
C ILE A 7 -7.23 -2.96 11.39
N HIS A 8 -7.62 -1.86 10.73
CA HIS A 8 -8.40 -1.80 9.49
C HIS A 8 -7.62 -2.22 8.24
N ALA A 9 -6.55 -3.02 8.38
CA ALA A 9 -5.58 -3.28 7.33
C ALA A 9 -6.16 -3.74 5.98
N PRO A 10 -7.15 -4.65 5.90
CA PRO A 10 -7.77 -5.00 4.63
C PRO A 10 -8.55 -3.83 3.99
N VAL A 11 -9.14 -2.95 4.81
CA VAL A 11 -9.91 -1.79 4.33
C VAL A 11 -8.98 -0.71 3.80
N VAL A 12 -7.89 -0.40 4.51
CA VAL A 12 -6.93 0.64 4.11
C VAL A 12 -6.24 0.30 2.79
N VAL A 13 -5.84 -0.96 2.59
CA VAL A 13 -5.22 -1.39 1.32
C VAL A 13 -6.22 -1.29 0.17
N ARG A 14 -7.45 -1.79 0.35
CA ARG A 14 -8.50 -1.71 -0.68
C ARG A 14 -8.81 -0.27 -1.08
N GLU A 15 -8.89 0.63 -0.10
CA GLU A 15 -9.14 2.05 -0.37
C GLU A 15 -7.98 2.71 -1.13
N ALA A 16 -6.73 2.33 -0.82
CA ALA A 16 -5.57 2.82 -1.56
C ALA A 16 -5.59 2.38 -3.04
N PHE A 17 -5.97 1.13 -3.33
CA PHE A 17 -6.15 0.67 -4.71
C PHE A 17 -7.27 1.43 -5.41
N ARG A 18 -8.42 1.62 -4.74
CA ARG A 18 -9.54 2.39 -5.28
C ARG A 18 -9.12 3.81 -5.68
N ILE A 19 -8.31 4.49 -4.86
CA ILE A 19 -7.76 5.82 -5.17
C ILE A 19 -6.79 5.74 -6.35
N GLY A 20 -5.96 4.70 -6.42
CA GLY A 20 -5.09 4.44 -7.56
C GLY A 20 -5.86 4.30 -8.86
N ASP A 21 -6.96 3.53 -8.85
CA ASP A 21 -7.84 3.36 -10.00
C ASP A 21 -8.46 4.71 -10.43
N GLU A 22 -8.87 5.56 -9.49
CA GLU A 22 -9.37 6.92 -9.78
C GLU A 22 -8.32 7.80 -10.48
N ILE A 23 -7.03 7.66 -10.12
CA ILE A 23 -5.92 8.37 -10.78
C ILE A 23 -5.80 7.90 -12.23
N ILE A 24 -5.78 6.58 -12.46
CA ILE A 24 -5.68 6.01 -13.81
C ILE A 24 -6.89 6.39 -14.66
N ASP A 25 -8.11 6.35 -14.11
CA ASP A 25 -9.33 6.72 -14.81
C ASP A 25 -9.33 8.21 -15.20
N ALA A 26 -8.83 9.08 -14.32
CA ALA A 26 -8.69 10.51 -14.59
C ALA A 26 -7.60 10.81 -15.63
N ASN A 27 -6.52 10.03 -15.63
CA ASN A 27 -5.38 10.20 -16.52
C ASN A 27 -4.78 8.83 -16.95
N PRO A 28 -5.25 8.24 -18.06
CA PRO A 28 -4.87 6.86 -18.44
C PRO A 28 -3.41 6.63 -18.82
N ILE A 29 -2.62 7.70 -18.94
CA ILE A 29 -1.17 7.62 -19.18
C ILE A 29 -0.34 7.78 -17.90
N SER A 30 -0.98 8.16 -16.79
CA SER A 30 -0.33 8.23 -15.47
C SER A 30 -0.21 6.84 -14.85
N GLY A 31 0.66 6.71 -13.86
CA GLY A 31 0.69 5.61 -12.92
C GLY A 31 0.42 6.08 -11.50
N PHE A 32 0.46 5.15 -10.55
CA PHE A 32 0.55 5.50 -9.14
C PHE A 32 1.47 4.55 -8.39
N HIS A 33 2.10 5.08 -7.34
CA HIS A 33 2.85 4.31 -6.36
C HIS A 33 2.17 4.38 -5.00
N PHE A 34 2.42 3.38 -4.18
CA PHE A 34 2.16 3.44 -2.74
C PHE A 34 3.42 3.85 -1.99
N SER A 35 3.26 4.72 -1.01
CA SER A 35 4.19 4.93 0.09
C SER A 35 3.55 4.36 1.37
N VAL A 36 4.10 3.26 1.87
CA VAL A 36 3.53 2.46 2.96
C VAL A 36 4.37 2.65 4.21
N GLU A 37 3.76 3.20 5.26
CA GLU A 37 4.35 3.27 6.59
C GLU A 37 3.85 2.08 7.43
N THR A 38 4.78 1.35 8.04
CA THR A 38 4.47 0.26 8.96
C THR A 38 4.39 0.75 10.40
N ILE A 39 3.70 0.03 11.28
CA ILE A 39 3.61 0.30 12.73
C ILE A 39 5.00 0.38 13.38
N GLY A 40 6.02 -0.25 12.78
CA GLY A 40 7.42 -0.17 13.21
C GLY A 40 8.20 1.03 12.67
N GLY A 41 7.56 1.97 11.97
CA GLY A 41 8.16 3.19 11.40
C GLY A 41 8.98 2.97 10.12
N LYS A 42 8.97 1.77 9.54
CA LYS A 42 9.60 1.54 8.22
C LYS A 42 8.68 2.06 7.12
N VAL A 43 9.28 2.71 6.12
CA VAL A 43 8.59 3.22 4.93
C VAL A 43 9.07 2.48 3.69
N TYR A 44 8.13 2.03 2.87
CA TYR A 44 8.37 1.38 1.58
C TYR A 44 7.65 2.12 0.47
N THR A 45 8.30 2.35 -0.66
CA THR A 45 7.71 3.03 -1.81
C THR A 45 7.84 2.19 -3.06
N GLY A 46 6.75 1.97 -3.78
CA GLY A 46 6.75 1.20 -5.01
C GLY A 46 5.40 1.12 -5.71
N CYS A 47 5.41 0.55 -6.91
CA CYS A 47 4.20 0.21 -7.64
C CYS A 47 3.53 -0.98 -6.95
N PRO A 48 2.25 -0.88 -6.54
CA PRO A 48 1.57 -2.03 -5.96
C PRO A 48 1.20 -3.03 -7.06
N GLU A 49 1.69 -4.27 -6.97
CA GLU A 49 1.38 -5.30 -7.98
C GLU A 49 0.04 -5.98 -7.70
N GLU A 50 -0.13 -6.52 -6.50
CA GLU A 50 -1.32 -7.28 -6.12
C GLU A 50 -1.53 -7.21 -4.60
N TYR A 51 -2.79 -7.04 -4.18
CA TYR A 51 -3.23 -7.41 -2.85
C TYR A 51 -3.93 -8.76 -2.96
N ALA A 52 -3.24 -9.81 -2.56
CA ALA A 52 -3.89 -11.10 -2.40
C ALA A 52 -4.72 -11.05 -1.10
N ASP A 53 -5.93 -11.63 -1.11
CA ASP A 53 -6.76 -11.82 0.09
C ASP A 53 -6.09 -12.71 1.17
N ASN A 54 -4.82 -13.10 0.97
CA ASN A 54 -3.96 -13.80 1.91
C ASN A 54 -3.34 -12.89 2.99
N GLY A 55 -3.58 -11.57 2.94
CA GLY A 55 -3.13 -10.61 3.97
C GLY A 55 -1.72 -10.06 3.77
N VAL A 56 -1.18 -10.09 2.56
CA VAL A 56 0.07 -9.39 2.23
C VAL A 56 -0.12 -8.38 1.09
N LEU A 57 0.67 -7.30 1.15
CA LEU A 57 0.84 -6.32 0.09
C LEU A 57 2.23 -6.46 -0.50
N ILE A 58 2.31 -6.58 -1.82
CA ILE A 58 3.57 -6.64 -2.57
C ILE A 58 3.77 -5.29 -3.27
N LEU A 59 4.93 -4.67 -3.07
CA LEU A 59 5.32 -3.45 -3.80
C LEU A 59 6.51 -3.75 -4.69
N ASP A 60 6.39 -3.49 -5.98
CA ASP A 60 7.54 -3.43 -6.87
C ASP A 60 8.26 -2.09 -6.67
N CYS A 61 9.40 -2.15 -5.98
CA CYS A 61 10.20 -0.97 -5.68
C CYS A 61 11.10 -0.62 -6.86
N VAL A 62 11.03 0.63 -7.29
CA VAL A 62 11.88 1.13 -8.37
C VAL A 62 13.37 1.03 -7.99
N GLY A 63 14.20 0.52 -8.89
CA GLY A 63 15.66 0.64 -8.81
C GLY A 63 16.38 -0.33 -7.88
N GLY A 64 16.37 -1.63 -8.21
CA GLY A 64 17.28 -2.63 -7.61
C GLY A 64 17.07 -2.93 -6.12
N THR A 65 16.01 -2.38 -5.54
CA THR A 65 15.65 -2.61 -4.14
C THR A 65 14.85 -3.91 -4.07
N PRO A 66 15.07 -4.78 -3.07
CA PRO A 66 14.27 -5.99 -2.92
C PRO A 66 12.79 -5.67 -2.77
N THR A 67 11.93 -6.36 -3.52
CA THR A 67 10.46 -6.28 -3.46
C THR A 67 9.98 -6.58 -2.03
N PRO A 68 9.46 -5.59 -1.28
CA PRO A 68 8.93 -5.83 0.05
C PRO A 68 7.60 -6.60 -0.03
N ILE A 69 7.51 -7.66 0.77
CA ILE A 69 6.26 -8.35 1.09
C ILE A 69 5.84 -7.88 2.47
N ILE A 70 4.77 -7.08 2.53
CA ILE A 70 4.32 -6.40 3.75
C ILE A 70 3.08 -7.11 4.28
N ASP A 71 3.15 -7.61 5.50
CA ASP A 71 1.97 -8.07 6.24
C ASP A 71 1.04 -6.88 6.46
N VAL A 72 -0.18 -6.95 5.93
CA VAL A 72 -1.11 -5.82 5.96
C VAL A 72 -1.47 -5.43 7.39
N ALA A 73 -1.48 -6.39 8.34
CA ALA A 73 -1.74 -6.11 9.75
C ALA A 73 -0.67 -5.21 10.39
N LYS A 74 0.47 -5.01 9.72
CA LYS A 74 1.55 -4.11 10.16
C LYS A 74 1.52 -2.75 9.48
N ILE A 75 0.58 -2.49 8.58
CA ILE A 75 0.45 -1.20 7.91
C ILE A 75 -0.19 -0.20 8.87
N ALA A 76 0.49 0.93 9.05
CA ALA A 76 -0.02 2.09 9.80
C ALA A 76 -0.73 3.08 8.87
N ALA A 77 -0.14 3.36 7.70
CA ALA A 77 -0.70 4.26 6.71
C ALA A 77 -0.24 3.90 5.29
N ILE A 78 -1.04 4.30 4.30
CA ILE A 78 -0.70 4.25 2.87
C ILE A 78 -0.98 5.62 2.28
N THR A 79 0.00 6.18 1.59
CA THR A 79 -0.16 7.37 0.74
C THR A 79 -0.08 6.93 -0.71
N VAL A 80 -1.08 7.30 -1.50
CA VAL A 80 -1.10 7.06 -2.96
C VAL A 80 -0.49 8.28 -3.65
N VAL A 81 0.49 8.04 -4.53
CA VAL A 81 1.26 9.07 -5.22
C VAL A 81 1.11 8.86 -6.72
N GLU A 82 0.48 9.79 -7.43
CA GLU A 82 0.47 9.82 -8.90
C GLU A 82 1.90 9.99 -9.45
N VAL A 83 2.23 9.26 -10.52
CA VAL A 83 3.54 9.27 -11.19
C VAL A 83 3.44 9.38 -12.71
#